data_AF-A0A2D7XUM3-F1
#
_entry.id   AF-A0A2D7XUM3-F1
#
_cell.length_a   1.000
_cell.length_b   1.000
_cell.length_c   1.000
_cell.angle_alpha   90.00
_cell.angle_beta   90.00
_cell.angle_gamma   90.00
#
_symmetry.space_group_name_H-M   'P 1'
#
loop_
_entity.id
_entity.type
_entity.pdbx_description
1 polymer ?
#
loop_
_entity_poly.entity_id
_entity_poly.type
_entity_poly.pdbx_seq_one_letter_code
_entity_poly.pdbx_strand_id
1 'polypeptide(L)'
;MMREKTLPFIYGGLVFLLSACAAAANGGMAEKEPAGVAKFAGDPRLGEQVDRMCFASNIDSFSQNTRDTVVLEMSPGKDFLVETSSCFDLDRAQSVAIDAHSSCVTRGDRLLVSDSVFSASSSTGAGPNRCFIKAIYAWDEKALDAAGIE
;
A
#
# COMPACT_ATOMS: atom_id res chain seq x y z
N MET A 1 -57.35 49.75 9.38
CA MET A 1 -57.03 51.05 8.75
C MET A 1 -55.62 50.97 8.19
N MET A 2 -55.50 51.33 6.92
CA MET A 2 -54.34 51.17 6.04
C MET A 2 -53.16 52.04 6.44
N ARG A 3 -51.92 51.58 6.16
CA ARG A 3 -50.90 52.45 5.56
C ARG A 3 -49.77 51.64 4.92
N GLU A 4 -50.01 51.24 3.68
CA GLU A 4 -48.96 51.07 2.68
C GLU A 4 -48.22 52.41 2.50
N LYS A 5 -46.89 52.35 2.34
CA LYS A 5 -46.12 53.38 1.63
C LYS A 5 -44.88 52.76 0.99
N THR A 6 -44.99 52.72 -0.32
CA THR A 6 -44.09 52.28 -1.39
C THR A 6 -42.83 53.15 -1.48
N LEU A 7 -41.66 52.51 -1.67
CA LEU A 7 -40.44 52.83 -2.47
C LEU A 7 -39.90 54.29 -2.54
N PRO A 8 -38.56 54.53 -2.59
CA PRO A 8 -37.74 54.03 -3.70
C PRO A 8 -36.25 53.68 -3.45
N PHE A 9 -35.75 52.84 -4.37
CA PHE A 9 -34.39 52.83 -4.92
C PHE A 9 -33.67 54.17 -4.82
N ILE A 10 -32.40 54.20 -4.36
CA ILE A 10 -31.25 54.73 -5.13
C ILE A 10 -29.95 54.03 -4.68
N TYR A 11 -29.23 53.56 -5.70
CA TYR A 11 -27.82 53.20 -5.84
C TYR A 11 -26.81 53.84 -4.87
N GLY A 12 -25.84 53.04 -4.44
CA GLY A 12 -24.57 53.52 -3.89
C GLY A 12 -23.67 52.33 -3.58
N GLY A 13 -22.84 51.94 -4.55
CA GLY A 13 -22.00 50.76 -4.46
C GLY A 13 -21.01 50.82 -3.29
N LEU A 14 -20.79 49.65 -2.68
CA LEU A 14 -19.56 49.37 -1.97
C LEU A 14 -19.15 47.93 -2.28
N VAL A 15 -18.28 47.81 -3.29
CA VAL A 15 -17.53 46.59 -3.57
C VAL A 15 -16.53 46.42 -2.44
N PHE A 16 -16.85 45.57 -1.46
CA PHE A 16 -15.87 45.10 -0.48
C PHE A 16 -15.02 44.00 -1.11
N LEU A 17 -13.89 44.42 -1.71
CA LEU A 17 -12.76 43.56 -2.03
C LEU A 17 -12.15 43.04 -0.72
N LEU A 18 -12.65 41.90 -0.23
CA LEU A 18 -12.01 41.17 0.85
C LEU A 18 -10.88 40.32 0.31
N SER A 19 -9.70 40.97 0.29
CA SER A 19 -8.42 40.45 0.78
C SER A 19 -8.06 39.01 0.44
N ALA A 20 -7.10 38.88 -0.47
CA ALA A 20 -6.30 37.69 -0.67
C ALA A 20 -5.73 37.15 0.67
N CYS A 21 -6.10 35.93 1.04
CA CYS A 21 -5.23 35.08 1.86
C CYS A 21 -4.28 34.33 0.92
N ALA A 22 -3.30 35.07 0.40
CA ALA A 22 -2.06 34.53 -0.14
C ALA A 22 -0.96 34.84 0.88
N ALA A 23 -0.75 33.95 1.86
CA ALA A 23 0.48 33.87 2.64
C ALA A 23 0.49 32.63 3.55
N ALA A 24 0.98 31.53 3.02
CA ALA A 24 1.92 30.66 3.73
C ALA A 24 2.76 29.90 2.70
N ALA A 25 3.68 30.63 2.08
CA ALA A 25 4.90 30.03 1.58
C ALA A 25 5.72 29.59 2.81
N ASN A 26 6.05 28.30 2.88
CA ASN A 26 7.33 27.72 3.31
C ASN A 26 7.11 26.37 3.98
N GLY A 27 7.27 25.34 3.15
CA GLY A 27 7.26 23.95 3.55
C GLY A 27 6.85 23.17 2.33
N GLY A 28 7.80 22.89 1.45
CA GLY A 28 7.63 21.83 0.47
C GLY A 28 7.33 20.55 1.24
N MET A 29 6.05 20.31 1.50
CA MET A 29 5.55 19.01 1.87
C MET A 29 5.66 18.23 0.57
N ALA A 30 6.84 17.67 0.32
CA ALA A 30 6.91 16.49 -0.51
C ALA A 30 5.82 15.59 0.06
N GLU A 31 4.73 15.41 -0.68
CA GLU A 31 3.69 14.46 -0.34
C GLU A 31 4.44 13.16 -0.15
N LYS A 32 4.62 12.76 1.11
CA LYS A 32 5.39 11.57 1.42
C LYS A 32 4.61 10.43 0.80
N GLU A 33 5.14 9.85 -0.27
CA GLU A 33 4.49 8.73 -0.92
C GLU A 33 4.11 7.69 0.14
N PRO A 34 2.85 7.20 0.13
CA PRO A 34 2.42 6.22 1.11
C PRO A 34 3.39 5.03 1.05
N ALA A 35 3.79 4.53 2.22
CA ALA A 35 4.70 3.39 2.36
C ALA A 35 3.94 2.19 2.92
N GLY A 36 4.43 0.98 2.63
CA GLY A 36 3.83 -0.25 3.12
C GLY A 36 2.42 -0.48 2.59
N VAL A 37 1.57 -1.07 3.43
CA VAL A 37 0.16 -1.33 3.12
C VAL A 37 -0.63 -0.08 2.75
N ALA A 38 -0.22 1.10 3.20
CA ALA A 38 -0.93 2.36 2.91
C ALA A 38 -0.98 2.68 1.40
N LYS A 39 -0.10 2.10 0.59
CA LYS A 39 -0.15 2.20 -0.89
C LYS A 39 -1.38 1.54 -1.49
N PHE A 40 -1.93 0.56 -0.80
CA PHE A 40 -3.10 -0.23 -1.21
C PHE A 40 -4.37 0.26 -0.50
N ALA A 41 -4.33 1.42 0.17
CA ALA A 41 -5.50 1.98 0.82
C ALA A 41 -6.58 2.27 -0.24
N GLY A 42 -7.71 1.57 -0.15
CA GLY A 42 -8.81 1.66 -1.13
C GLY A 42 -8.72 0.69 -2.30
N ASP A 43 -7.69 -0.17 -2.36
CA ASP A 43 -7.67 -1.29 -3.30
C ASP A 43 -8.71 -2.34 -2.87
N PRO A 44 -9.70 -2.70 -3.71
CA PRO A 44 -10.72 -3.68 -3.36
C PRO A 44 -10.16 -5.08 -3.09
N ARG A 45 -8.95 -5.37 -3.57
CA ARG A 45 -8.26 -6.65 -3.35
C ARG A 45 -7.65 -6.76 -1.95
N LEU A 46 -7.41 -5.63 -1.28
CA LEU A 46 -6.87 -5.62 0.07
C LEU A 46 -7.95 -5.99 1.09
N GLY A 47 -7.76 -7.12 1.75
CA GLY A 47 -8.61 -7.57 2.85
C GLY A 47 -8.08 -7.21 4.24
N GLU A 48 -8.66 -7.85 5.24
CA GLU A 48 -8.30 -7.67 6.65
C GLU A 48 -6.89 -8.14 6.99
N GLN A 49 -6.30 -7.56 8.04
CA GLN A 49 -5.05 -8.06 8.60
C GLN A 49 -5.27 -9.44 9.23
N VAL A 50 -4.36 -10.38 8.96
CA VAL A 50 -4.37 -11.73 9.51
C VAL A 50 -3.12 -11.99 10.34
N ASP A 51 -3.23 -12.88 11.33
CA ASP A 51 -2.11 -13.18 12.24
C ASP A 51 -1.05 -14.10 11.63
N ARG A 52 -1.45 -14.90 10.63
CA ARG A 52 -0.59 -15.92 10.00
C ARG A 52 -1.01 -16.21 8.57
N MET A 53 -0.03 -16.54 7.74
CA MET A 53 -0.24 -17.24 6.47
C MET A 53 0.32 -18.66 6.60
N CYS A 54 -0.39 -19.64 6.07
CA CYS A 54 0.03 -21.03 6.09
C CYS A 54 0.17 -21.54 4.66
N PHE A 55 1.26 -22.25 4.39
CA PHE A 55 1.59 -22.80 3.09
C PHE A 55 1.64 -24.33 3.16
N ALA A 56 1.22 -24.99 2.09
CA ALA A 56 1.25 -26.45 2.02
C ALA A 56 2.67 -26.97 1.69
N SER A 57 3.40 -26.25 0.84
CA SER A 57 4.71 -26.65 0.36
C SER A 57 5.68 -25.46 0.28
N ASN A 58 5.43 -24.52 -0.65
CA ASN A 58 6.22 -23.30 -0.86
C ASN A 58 5.29 -22.18 -1.33
N ILE A 59 5.85 -21.01 -1.62
CA ILE A 59 5.17 -19.95 -2.36
C ILE A 59 5.00 -20.43 -3.81
N ASP A 60 3.78 -20.36 -4.35
CA ASP A 60 3.49 -20.72 -5.74
C ASP A 60 3.93 -19.60 -6.69
N SER A 61 3.57 -18.35 -6.37
CA SER A 61 3.99 -17.16 -7.11
C SER A 61 4.03 -15.91 -6.22
N PHE A 62 4.64 -14.84 -6.73
CA PHE A 62 4.66 -13.53 -6.05
C PHE A 62 4.48 -12.40 -7.07
N SER A 63 3.83 -11.32 -6.64
CA SER A 63 3.48 -10.18 -7.49
C SER A 63 3.42 -8.86 -6.72
N GLN A 64 3.24 -7.75 -7.46
CA GLN A 64 3.07 -6.39 -6.93
C GLN A 64 4.14 -5.98 -5.91
N ASN A 65 5.37 -6.39 -6.19
CA ASN A 65 6.52 -6.09 -5.37
C ASN A 65 6.73 -4.58 -5.31
N THR A 66 6.75 -4.06 -4.10
CA THR A 66 7.27 -2.73 -3.82
C THR A 66 8.47 -2.87 -2.90
N ARG A 67 9.05 -1.73 -2.50
CA ARG A 67 10.17 -1.72 -1.57
C ARG A 67 9.90 -2.46 -0.26
N ASP A 68 8.66 -2.41 0.24
CA ASP A 68 8.29 -2.92 1.56
C ASP A 68 7.04 -3.81 1.57
N THR A 69 6.46 -4.10 0.41
CA THR A 69 5.30 -5.00 0.29
C THR A 69 5.47 -5.98 -0.85
N VAL A 70 4.90 -7.17 -0.70
CA VAL A 70 4.81 -8.17 -1.76
C VAL A 70 3.53 -8.96 -1.61
N VAL A 71 2.86 -9.26 -2.71
CA VAL A 71 1.74 -10.21 -2.72
C VAL A 71 2.32 -11.60 -2.96
N LEU A 72 1.96 -12.55 -2.10
CA LEU A 72 2.38 -13.94 -2.21
C LEU A 72 1.15 -14.83 -2.42
N GLU A 73 1.20 -15.64 -3.48
CA GLU A 73 0.24 -16.71 -3.73
C GLU A 73 0.74 -18.00 -3.07
N MET A 74 -0.04 -18.54 -2.14
CA MET A 74 0.31 -19.79 -1.44
C MET A 74 -0.28 -21.03 -2.14
N SER A 75 -1.41 -20.82 -2.80
CA SER A 75 -2.18 -21.82 -3.56
C SER A 75 -3.25 -21.08 -4.36
N PRO A 76 -3.81 -21.65 -5.44
CA PRO A 76 -4.85 -20.98 -6.23
C PRO A 76 -6.00 -20.43 -5.36
N GLY A 77 -6.14 -19.10 -5.34
CA GLY A 77 -7.16 -18.39 -4.56
C GLY A 77 -6.85 -18.22 -3.06
N LYS A 78 -5.58 -18.33 -2.66
CA LYS A 78 -5.10 -17.98 -1.31
C LYS A 78 -3.89 -17.09 -1.41
N ASP A 79 -4.16 -15.80 -1.46
CA ASP A 79 -3.16 -14.78 -1.65
C ASP A 79 -3.06 -13.91 -0.40
N PHE A 80 -1.85 -13.43 -0.13
CA PHE A 80 -1.59 -12.58 1.01
C PHE A 80 -0.70 -11.41 0.61
N LEU A 81 -1.10 -10.20 0.99
CA LEU A 81 -0.20 -9.05 0.95
C LEU A 81 0.65 -9.05 2.22
N VAL A 82 1.97 -9.07 2.05
CA VAL A 82 2.93 -9.13 3.15
C VAL A 82 3.70 -7.83 3.20
N GLU A 83 3.61 -7.14 4.33
CA GLU A 83 4.43 -5.98 4.62
C GLU A 83 5.70 -6.44 5.32
N THR A 84 6.85 -6.02 4.79
CA THR A 84 8.18 -6.39 5.29
C THR A 84 8.92 -5.18 5.84
N SER A 85 9.94 -5.44 6.64
CA SER A 85 10.89 -4.43 7.12
C SER A 85 12.31 -4.87 6.80
N SER A 86 13.19 -3.88 6.62
CA SER A 86 14.61 -4.09 6.29
C SER A 86 14.84 -4.89 4.99
N CYS A 87 13.93 -4.78 4.03
CA CYS A 87 14.05 -5.33 2.69
C CYS A 87 14.35 -4.17 1.73
N PHE A 88 15.60 -3.98 1.33
CA PHE A 88 15.96 -2.81 0.52
C PHE A 88 15.68 -2.99 -0.97
N ASP A 89 15.62 -4.24 -1.43
CA ASP A 89 15.58 -4.61 -2.85
C ASP A 89 14.38 -5.53 -3.19
N LEU A 90 13.30 -5.47 -2.41
CA LEU A 90 12.13 -6.32 -2.64
C LEU A 90 11.46 -6.05 -3.99
N ASP A 91 11.51 -4.80 -4.45
CA ASP A 91 11.05 -4.35 -5.76
C ASP A 91 11.86 -4.96 -6.93
N ARG A 92 13.10 -5.37 -6.68
CA ARG A 92 13.98 -6.04 -7.66
C ARG A 92 14.06 -7.55 -7.45
N ALA A 93 13.22 -8.10 -6.58
CA ALA A 93 13.22 -9.52 -6.28
C ALA A 93 12.94 -10.35 -7.54
N GLN A 94 13.81 -11.33 -7.78
CA GLN A 94 13.63 -12.38 -8.79
C GLN A 94 13.26 -13.72 -8.16
N SER A 95 13.44 -13.88 -6.85
CA SER A 95 13.03 -15.05 -6.09
C SER A 95 12.66 -14.65 -4.66
N VAL A 96 11.59 -15.25 -4.15
CA VAL A 96 11.12 -15.09 -2.77
C VAL A 96 10.88 -16.47 -2.18
N ALA A 97 11.40 -16.69 -0.97
CA ALA A 97 11.20 -17.91 -0.20
C ALA A 97 10.87 -17.58 1.25
N ILE A 98 10.35 -18.56 1.99
CA ILE A 98 10.00 -18.42 3.39
C ILE A 98 11.10 -19.06 4.25
N ASP A 99 11.63 -18.32 5.23
CA ASP A 99 12.55 -18.84 6.26
C ASP A 99 11.73 -19.13 7.53
N ALA A 100 11.12 -20.31 7.57
CA ALA A 100 10.27 -20.74 8.67
C ALA A 100 10.54 -22.18 9.08
N HIS A 101 10.40 -22.44 10.37
CA HIS A 101 10.53 -23.77 10.95
C HIS A 101 9.21 -24.56 10.97
N SER A 102 8.11 -23.97 10.47
CA SER A 102 6.79 -24.57 10.48
C SER A 102 6.03 -24.28 9.18
N SER A 103 4.89 -24.94 8.98
CA SER A 103 4.01 -24.75 7.82
C SER A 103 3.24 -23.42 7.80
N CYS A 104 3.42 -22.59 8.82
CA CYS A 104 2.85 -21.25 8.89
C CYS A 104 3.92 -20.23 9.25
N VAL A 105 3.77 -19.02 8.74
CA VAL A 105 4.53 -17.86 9.18
C VAL A 105 3.64 -16.78 9.75
N THR A 106 4.25 -16.01 10.62
CA THR A 106 3.65 -14.98 11.44
C THR A 106 4.50 -13.72 11.39
N ARG A 107 3.99 -12.66 12.01
CA ARG A 107 4.80 -11.46 12.28
C ARG A 107 6.08 -11.82 13.02
N GLY A 108 7.21 -11.35 12.52
CA GLY A 108 8.55 -11.60 13.08
C GLY A 108 9.34 -12.72 12.39
N ASP A 109 8.66 -13.59 11.64
CA ASP A 109 9.33 -14.54 10.75
C ASP A 109 9.97 -13.81 9.56
N ARG A 110 10.74 -14.53 8.74
CA ARG A 110 11.56 -13.94 7.69
C ARG A 110 11.18 -14.46 6.30
N LEU A 111 11.19 -13.55 5.34
CA LEU A 111 11.27 -13.87 3.92
C LEU A 111 12.73 -13.83 3.48
N LEU A 112 13.10 -14.75 2.61
CA LEU A 112 14.37 -14.75 1.89
C LEU A 112 14.12 -14.20 0.50
N VAL A 113 14.73 -13.07 0.20
CA VAL A 113 14.52 -12.35 -1.06
C VAL A 113 15.84 -12.31 -1.80
N SER A 114 15.82 -12.72 -3.06
CA SER A 114 16.98 -12.70 -3.94
C SER A 114 16.63 -11.94 -5.21
N ASP A 115 17.56 -11.15 -5.70
CA ASP A 115 17.50 -10.46 -7.00
C ASP A 115 18.13 -11.29 -8.13
N SER A 116 18.41 -12.58 -7.88
CA SER A 116 18.95 -13.54 -8.84
C SER A 116 18.11 -14.81 -8.89
N VAL A 117 17.78 -15.27 -10.11
CA VAL A 117 17.03 -16.51 -10.37
C VAL A 117 17.83 -17.78 -10.03
N PHE A 118 19.16 -17.73 -10.08
CA PHE A 118 20.03 -18.93 -10.11
C PHE A 118 20.85 -19.16 -8.83
N SER A 119 20.58 -18.43 -7.74
CA SER A 119 21.34 -18.64 -6.51
C SER A 119 20.59 -18.24 -5.26
N ALA A 120 20.84 -18.97 -4.16
CA ALA A 120 20.72 -18.47 -2.79
C ALA A 120 21.79 -17.39 -2.50
N SER A 121 22.00 -16.48 -3.45
CA SER A 121 22.91 -15.34 -3.38
C SER A 121 22.28 -14.17 -4.12
N SER A 122 22.53 -12.96 -3.62
CA SER A 122 22.17 -11.70 -4.25
C SER A 122 23.22 -11.28 -5.27
N SER A 123 22.90 -10.31 -6.13
CA SER A 123 23.81 -9.69 -7.10
C SER A 123 25.09 -9.11 -6.49
N THR A 124 25.13 -8.93 -5.17
CA THR A 124 26.28 -8.44 -4.40
C THR A 124 27.22 -9.55 -3.91
N GLY A 125 26.89 -10.83 -4.14
CA GLY A 125 27.63 -11.98 -3.62
C GLY A 125 27.35 -12.30 -2.14
N ALA A 126 26.54 -11.50 -1.46
CA ALA A 126 25.95 -11.86 -0.16
C ALA A 126 24.80 -12.87 -0.36
N GLY A 127 24.47 -13.68 0.66
CA GLY A 127 23.29 -14.56 0.65
C GLY A 127 21.97 -13.79 0.41
N PRO A 128 20.81 -14.48 0.35
CA PRO A 128 19.53 -13.79 0.14
C PRO A 128 19.27 -12.78 1.26
N ASN A 129 18.61 -11.67 0.91
CA ASN A 129 18.17 -10.67 1.85
C ASN A 129 17.14 -11.28 2.80
N ARG A 130 17.33 -11.09 4.10
CA ARG A 130 16.43 -11.60 5.14
C ARG A 130 15.51 -10.48 5.60
N CYS A 131 14.25 -10.55 5.20
CA CYS A 131 13.28 -9.49 5.39
C CYS A 131 12.27 -9.89 6.46
N PHE A 132 12.14 -9.09 7.51
CA PHE A 132 11.25 -9.40 8.62
C PHE A 132 9.81 -9.09 8.24
N ILE A 133 8.91 -10.05 8.46
CA ILE A 133 7.48 -9.87 8.26
C ILE A 133 6.94 -8.95 9.37
N LYS A 134 6.40 -7.81 8.96
CA LYS A 134 5.81 -6.81 9.86
C LYS A 134 4.30 -7.02 10.01
N ALA A 135 3.62 -7.32 8.91
CA ALA A 135 2.19 -7.57 8.88
C ALA A 135 1.81 -8.44 7.68
N ILE A 136 0.68 -9.12 7.79
CA ILE A 136 0.12 -9.99 6.75
C ILE A 136 -1.34 -9.58 6.59
N TYR A 137 -1.79 -9.41 5.36
CA TYR A 137 -3.17 -9.05 5.02
C TYR A 137 -3.71 -10.07 4.03
N ALA A 138 -5.00 -10.38 4.13
CA ALA A 138 -5.67 -11.17 3.11
C ALA A 138 -5.66 -10.40 1.78
N TRP A 139 -5.52 -11.14 0.68
CA TRP A 139 -5.55 -10.58 -0.67
C TRP A 139 -6.48 -11.41 -1.55
N ASP A 140 -7.32 -10.74 -2.33
CA ASP A 140 -8.22 -11.37 -3.30
C ASP A 140 -8.03 -10.75 -4.68
N GLU A 141 -7.27 -11.41 -5.54
CA GLU A 141 -7.04 -10.92 -6.91
C GLU A 141 -8.32 -10.75 -7.73
N LYS A 142 -9.37 -11.52 -7.43
CA LYS A 142 -10.65 -11.49 -8.16
C LYS A 142 -11.59 -10.40 -7.70
N ALA A 143 -11.23 -9.65 -6.65
CA ALA A 143 -12.05 -8.54 -6.17
C ALA A 143 -12.22 -7.43 -7.22
N LEU A 144 -11.29 -7.31 -8.18
CA LEU A 144 -11.41 -6.37 -9.30
C LEU A 144 -12.56 -6.75 -10.24
N ASP A 145 -12.63 -8.02 -10.64
CA ASP A 145 -13.71 -8.56 -11.47
C ASP A 145 -15.08 -8.39 -10.78
N ALA A 146 -15.13 -8.64 -9.48
CA ALA A 146 -16.34 -8.49 -8.67
C ALA A 146 -16.76 -7.03 -8.48
N ALA A 147 -15.81 -6.10 -8.46
CA ALA A 147 -16.05 -4.66 -8.38
C ALA A 147 -16.43 -4.04 -9.74
N GLY A 148 -16.35 -4.79 -10.83
CA GLY A 148 -16.58 -4.28 -12.20
C GLY A 148 -15.50 -3.31 -12.67
N ILE A 149 -14.28 -3.46 -12.15
CA ILE A 149 -13.11 -2.65 -12.50
C ILE A 149 -12.15 -3.58 -13.28
N GLU A 150 -12.23 -3.54 -14.62
CA GLU A 150 -11.31 -4.24 -15.54
C GLU A 150 -10.07 -3.41 -15.87
#